data_AF-A0A516PTW9-F1
#
_entry.id   AF-A0A516PTW9-F1
#
_cell.length_a   1.000
_cell.length_b   1.000
_cell.length_c   1.000
_cell.angle_alpha   90.00
_cell.angle_beta   90.00
_cell.angle_gamma   90.00
#
_symmetry.space_group_name_H-M   'P 1'
#
loop_
_entity.id
_entity.type
_entity.pdbx_description
1 polymer ?
#
loop_
_entity_poly.entity_id
_entity_poly.type
_entity_poly.pdbx_seq_one_letter_code
_entity_poly.pdbx_strand_id
1 'polypeptide(L)'
;MTRSVEHRPKRPNQLLSILAGQLANAPEASLAMLRSVLTNPEAANAASTGIARYQKQIARAIPSHDAQLRAAIISAITFGVTLSRHLIKSPELADADPDEVIALLRPAVLCLVDGSDSGSQPRVAEG
;
A
#
# COMPACT_ATOMS: atom_id res chain seq x y z
N MET A 1 32.88 0.92 -24.34
CA MET A 1 32.78 1.76 -23.13
C MET A 1 31.35 1.75 -22.65
N THR A 2 31.17 1.09 -21.52
CA THR A 2 29.94 0.77 -20.82
C THR A 2 29.32 2.01 -20.18
N ARG A 3 28.02 2.24 -20.40
CA ARG A 3 27.19 2.98 -19.44
C ARG A 3 25.95 2.14 -19.15
N SER A 4 26.15 1.13 -18.29
CA SER A 4 25.06 0.48 -17.56
C SER A 4 24.29 1.57 -16.83
N VAL A 5 23.10 1.89 -17.32
CA VAL A 5 22.11 2.60 -16.51
C VAL A 5 21.63 1.58 -15.49
N GLU A 6 22.32 1.56 -14.36
CA GLU A 6 21.92 0.92 -13.12
C GLU A 6 20.46 1.31 -12.82
N HIS A 7 19.51 0.46 -13.23
CA HIS A 7 18.09 0.64 -12.99
C HIS A 7 17.80 0.26 -11.53
N ARG A 8 18.38 1.02 -10.59
CA ARG A 8 18.08 0.90 -9.17
C ARG A 8 16.58 1.08 -8.99
N PRO A 9 15.87 0.19 -8.27
CA PRO A 9 14.42 0.24 -8.16
C PRO A 9 14.00 1.46 -7.32
N LYS A 10 13.63 2.56 -7.99
CA LYS A 10 13.01 3.77 -7.40
C LYS A 10 11.56 3.53 -6.91
N ARG A 11 11.23 2.39 -6.32
CA ARG A 11 9.82 1.94 -6.21
C ARG A 11 9.13 2.14 -4.85
N PRO A 12 9.74 1.84 -3.68
CA PRO A 12 9.05 2.03 -2.40
C PRO A 12 8.78 3.52 -2.11
N ASN A 13 9.69 4.42 -2.47
CA ASN A 13 9.48 5.85 -2.28
C ASN A 13 8.30 6.41 -3.11
N GLN A 14 8.02 5.87 -4.30
CA GLN A 14 6.86 6.30 -5.09
C GLN A 14 5.54 5.89 -4.44
N LEU A 15 5.46 4.66 -3.94
CA LEU A 15 4.29 4.20 -3.20
C LEU A 15 4.09 5.08 -1.96
N LEU A 16 5.14 5.33 -1.19
CA LEU A 16 5.10 6.23 -0.04
C LEU A 16 4.69 7.66 -0.42
N SER A 17 5.11 8.18 -1.59
CA SER A 17 4.64 9.49 -2.08
C SER A 17 3.16 9.49 -2.48
N ILE A 18 2.64 8.37 -3.03
CA ILE A 18 1.20 8.24 -3.29
C ILE A 18 0.42 8.23 -1.97
N LEU A 19 0.92 7.48 -0.96
CA LEU A 19 0.35 7.52 0.39
C LEU A 19 0.38 8.93 0.96
N ALA A 20 1.49 9.64 0.80
CA ALA A 20 1.63 11.02 1.24
C ALA A 20 0.56 11.93 0.66
N GLY A 21 0.34 11.84 -0.65
CA GLY A 21 -0.69 12.60 -1.32
C GLY A 21 -2.09 12.32 -0.77
N GLN A 22 -2.43 11.03 -0.58
CA GLN A 22 -3.74 10.64 -0.04
C GLN A 22 -3.94 11.04 1.43
N LEU A 23 -2.88 11.01 2.23
CA LEU A 23 -2.92 11.43 3.64
C LEU A 23 -3.07 12.94 3.77
N ALA A 24 -2.29 13.69 2.98
CA ALA A 24 -2.32 15.15 2.98
C ALA A 24 -3.66 15.69 2.49
N ASN A 25 -4.18 15.14 1.37
CA ASN A 25 -5.45 15.56 0.80
C ASN A 25 -6.15 14.38 0.10
N ALA A 26 -7.29 13.96 0.62
CA ALA A 26 -8.20 13.09 -0.11
C ALA A 26 -9.26 13.96 -0.80
N PRO A 27 -9.37 13.93 -2.15
CA PRO A 27 -10.43 14.67 -2.83
C PRO A 27 -11.81 14.27 -2.33
N GLU A 28 -12.72 15.22 -2.13
CA GLU A 28 -14.09 14.94 -1.66
C GLU A 28 -14.82 13.92 -2.53
N ALA A 29 -14.59 13.95 -3.85
CA ALA A 29 -15.12 12.96 -4.77
C ALA A 29 -14.62 11.53 -4.46
N SER A 30 -13.34 11.38 -4.10
CA SER A 30 -12.76 10.10 -3.68
C SER A 30 -13.36 9.62 -2.36
N LEU A 31 -13.58 10.52 -1.39
CA LEU A 31 -14.24 10.21 -0.13
C LEU A 31 -15.71 9.82 -0.31
N ALA A 32 -16.44 10.50 -1.20
CA ALA A 32 -17.81 10.14 -1.56
C ALA A 32 -17.89 8.74 -2.21
N MET A 33 -16.96 8.42 -3.11
CA MET A 33 -16.84 7.07 -3.67
C MET A 33 -16.56 6.02 -2.59
N LEU A 34 -15.64 6.30 -1.65
CA LEU A 34 -15.35 5.39 -0.54
C LEU A 34 -16.57 5.15 0.36
N ARG A 35 -17.34 6.20 0.70
CA ARG A 35 -18.60 6.05 1.43
C ARG A 35 -19.57 5.15 0.69
N SER A 36 -19.72 5.34 -0.63
CA SER A 36 -20.58 4.50 -1.46
C SER A 36 -20.14 3.03 -1.46
N VAL A 37 -18.83 2.76 -1.58
CA VAL A 37 -18.27 1.40 -1.50
C VAL A 37 -18.57 0.75 -0.14
N LEU A 38 -18.56 1.51 0.95
CA LEU A 38 -18.81 0.97 2.29
C LEU A 38 -20.29 0.69 2.59
N THR A 39 -21.22 1.37 1.92
CA THR A 39 -22.66 1.26 2.20
C THR A 39 -23.47 0.60 1.08
N ASN A 40 -22.89 0.46 -0.12
CA ASN A 40 -23.56 -0.10 -1.29
C ASN A 40 -22.78 -1.31 -1.84
N PRO A 41 -23.34 -2.53 -1.75
CA PRO A 41 -22.72 -3.75 -2.28
C PRO A 41 -22.38 -3.70 -3.78
N GLU A 42 -23.20 -3.05 -4.61
CA GLU A 42 -22.94 -2.90 -6.05
C GLU A 42 -21.73 -2.01 -6.31
N ALA A 43 -21.61 -0.90 -5.56
CA ALA A 43 -20.46 -0.01 -5.62
C ALA A 43 -19.18 -0.72 -5.15
N ALA A 44 -19.26 -1.54 -4.09
CA ALA A 44 -18.15 -2.36 -3.64
C ALA A 44 -17.67 -3.34 -4.72
N ASN A 45 -18.61 -4.01 -5.37
CA ASN A 45 -18.30 -4.93 -6.45
C ASN A 45 -17.64 -4.21 -7.65
N ALA A 46 -18.19 -3.06 -8.05
CA ALA A 46 -17.60 -2.23 -9.11
C ALA A 46 -16.19 -1.74 -8.75
N ALA A 47 -15.97 -1.31 -7.50
CA ALA A 47 -14.68 -0.83 -7.02
C ALA A 47 -13.62 -1.94 -6.97
N SER A 48 -14.02 -3.19 -6.73
CA SER A 48 -13.10 -4.34 -6.66
C SER A 48 -12.20 -4.47 -7.91
N THR A 49 -12.75 -4.17 -9.10
CA THR A 49 -12.00 -4.23 -10.36
C THR A 49 -10.94 -3.13 -10.44
N GLY A 50 -11.28 -1.92 -10.00
CA GLY A 50 -10.35 -0.79 -9.94
C GLY A 50 -9.24 -1.03 -8.92
N ILE A 51 -9.60 -1.51 -7.74
CA ILE A 51 -8.66 -1.87 -6.66
C ILE A 51 -7.71 -2.97 -7.13
N ALA A 52 -8.22 -4.03 -7.77
CA ALA A 52 -7.39 -5.11 -8.30
C ALA A 52 -6.39 -4.62 -9.36
N ARG A 53 -6.77 -3.64 -10.20
CA ARG A 53 -5.86 -3.01 -11.17
C ARG A 53 -4.76 -2.22 -10.46
N TYR A 54 -5.10 -1.47 -9.41
CA TYR A 54 -4.12 -0.74 -8.60
C TYR A 54 -3.14 -1.69 -7.90
N GLN A 55 -3.65 -2.74 -7.26
CA GLN A 55 -2.83 -3.77 -6.61
C GLN A 55 -1.87 -4.46 -7.60
N LYS A 56 -2.33 -4.79 -8.82
CA LYS A 56 -1.47 -5.34 -9.88
C LYS A 56 -0.32 -4.40 -10.25
N GLN A 57 -0.51 -3.08 -10.19
CA GLN A 57 0.57 -2.12 -10.47
C GLN A 57 1.60 -2.12 -9.33
N ILE A 58 1.15 -2.18 -8.08
CA ILE A 58 2.04 -2.30 -6.91
C ILE A 58 2.83 -3.61 -6.97
N ALA A 59 2.17 -4.73 -7.24
CA ALA A 59 2.79 -6.05 -7.24
C ALA A 59 3.95 -6.18 -8.25
N ARG A 60 3.87 -5.50 -9.41
CA ARG A 60 4.96 -5.45 -10.40
C ARG A 60 6.26 -4.87 -9.84
N ALA A 61 6.19 -4.14 -8.73
CA ALA A 61 7.35 -3.56 -8.07
C ALA A 61 7.99 -4.47 -7.03
N ILE A 62 7.32 -5.54 -6.60
CA ILE A 62 7.71 -6.39 -5.47
C ILE A 62 8.37 -7.68 -6.02
N PRO A 63 9.67 -7.91 -5.77
CA PRO A 63 10.37 -9.10 -6.23
C PRO A 63 10.12 -10.30 -5.29
N SER A 64 8.88 -10.78 -5.20
CA SER A 64 8.55 -11.97 -4.38
C SER A 64 7.42 -12.80 -4.99
N HIS A 65 7.34 -14.08 -4.62
CA HIS A 65 6.35 -15.03 -5.13
C HIS A 65 4.91 -14.68 -4.69
N ASP A 66 4.78 -14.02 -3.54
CA ASP A 66 3.53 -13.55 -2.94
C ASP A 66 3.26 -12.06 -3.21
N ALA A 67 3.91 -11.46 -4.22
CA ALA A 67 3.83 -10.03 -4.56
C ALA A 67 2.39 -9.48 -4.65
N GLN A 68 1.46 -10.30 -5.15
CA GLN A 68 0.05 -9.93 -5.26
C GLN A 68 -0.61 -9.77 -3.88
N LEU A 69 -0.31 -10.67 -2.95
CA LEU A 69 -0.82 -10.61 -1.58
C LEU A 69 -0.20 -9.43 -0.84
N ARG A 70 1.12 -9.23 -0.97
CA ARG A 70 1.82 -8.08 -0.39
C ARG A 70 1.24 -6.75 -0.91
N ALA A 71 0.97 -6.65 -2.21
CA ALA A 71 0.32 -5.48 -2.80
C ALA A 71 -1.11 -5.26 -2.27
N ALA A 72 -1.88 -6.33 -2.04
CA ALA A 72 -3.20 -6.24 -1.43
C ALA A 72 -3.13 -5.73 0.02
N ILE A 73 -2.17 -6.22 0.81
CA ILE A 73 -1.94 -5.78 2.19
C ILE A 73 -1.54 -4.29 2.24
N ILE A 74 -0.60 -3.87 1.37
CA ILE A 74 -0.22 -2.46 1.23
C ILE A 74 -1.44 -1.59 0.94
N SER A 75 -2.26 -2.00 -0.03
CA SER A 75 -3.49 -1.28 -0.38
C SER A 75 -4.48 -1.23 0.78
N ALA A 76 -4.62 -2.30 1.56
CA ALA A 76 -5.50 -2.36 2.71
C ALA A 76 -5.04 -1.41 3.83
N ILE A 77 -3.74 -1.38 4.14
CA ILE A 77 -3.16 -0.43 5.10
C ILE A 77 -3.45 1.01 4.65
N THR A 78 -3.22 1.29 3.37
CA THR A 78 -3.51 2.62 2.77
C THR A 78 -4.95 3.04 3.01
N PHE A 79 -5.90 2.18 2.63
CA PHE A 79 -7.32 2.50 2.78
C PHE A 79 -7.72 2.63 4.25
N GLY A 80 -7.19 1.78 5.13
CA GLY A 80 -7.47 1.85 6.57
C GLY A 80 -7.05 3.18 7.17
N VAL A 81 -5.84 3.67 6.85
CA VAL A 81 -5.34 4.96 7.37
C VAL A 81 -6.12 6.13 6.76
N THR A 82 -6.36 6.13 5.45
CA THR A 82 -7.17 7.16 4.78
C THR A 82 -8.59 7.21 5.35
N LEU A 83 -9.22 6.05 5.57
CA LEU A 83 -10.56 5.94 6.13
C LEU A 83 -10.60 6.46 7.56
N SER A 84 -9.62 6.05 8.38
CA SER A 84 -9.54 6.46 9.78
C SER A 84 -9.33 7.96 9.94
N ARG A 85 -8.49 8.56 9.10
CA ARG A 85 -8.23 10.00 9.08
C ARG A 85 -9.43 10.81 8.59
N HIS A 86 -9.99 10.47 7.43
CA HIS A 86 -10.92 11.36 6.72
C HIS A 86 -12.40 11.07 6.97
N LEU A 87 -12.78 9.81 7.20
CA LEU A 87 -14.18 9.43 7.37
C LEU A 87 -14.53 9.16 8.83
N ILE A 88 -13.72 8.37 9.53
CA ILE A 88 -13.92 8.08 10.96
C ILE A 88 -13.48 9.27 11.80
N LYS A 89 -12.48 10.04 11.34
CA LYS A 89 -11.87 11.17 12.05
C LYS A 89 -11.34 10.74 13.42
N SER A 90 -10.58 9.64 13.44
CA SER A 90 -9.86 9.21 14.64
C SER A 90 -8.93 10.33 15.11
N PRO A 91 -9.02 10.83 16.36
CA PRO A 91 -8.38 12.07 16.79
C PRO A 91 -6.88 12.15 16.44
N GLU A 92 -6.11 11.14 16.86
CA GLU A 92 -4.66 11.09 16.62
C GLU A 92 -4.30 11.08 15.13
N LEU A 93 -5.12 10.45 14.27
CA LEU A 93 -4.84 10.39 12.83
C LEU A 93 -5.40 11.58 12.06
N ALA A 94 -6.46 12.21 12.55
CA ALA A 94 -7.06 13.39 11.96
C ALA A 94 -6.12 14.61 12.10
N ASP A 95 -5.50 14.75 13.28
CA ASP A 95 -4.68 15.91 13.62
C ASP A 95 -3.19 15.72 13.31
N ALA A 96 -2.69 14.49 13.21
CA ALA A 96 -1.28 14.22 12.92
C ALA A 96 -0.82 14.81 11.57
N ASP A 97 0.45 15.20 11.49
CA ASP A 97 1.09 15.57 10.23
C ASP A 97 1.15 14.33 9.30
N PRO A 98 0.70 14.43 8.03
CA PRO A 98 0.87 13.35 7.05
C PRO A 98 2.29 12.76 7.00
N ASP A 99 3.33 13.60 7.14
CA ASP A 99 4.73 13.16 7.08
C ASP A 99 5.12 12.30 8.29
N GLU A 100 4.57 12.57 9.48
CA GLU A 100 4.75 11.75 10.67
C GLU A 100 4.10 10.37 10.50
N VAL A 101 2.88 10.33 9.95
CA VAL A 101 2.18 9.08 9.66
C VAL A 101 2.97 8.23 8.64
N ILE A 102 3.53 8.85 7.61
CA ILE A 102 4.36 8.17 6.62
C ILE A 102 5.66 7.66 7.24
N ALA A 103 6.29 8.44 8.12
CA ALA A 103 7.51 8.03 8.80
C ALA A 103 7.28 6.74 9.61
N LEU A 104 6.13 6.63 10.28
CA LEU A 104 5.72 5.43 11.01
C LEU A 104 5.38 4.24 10.10
N LEU A 105 4.73 4.48 8.96
CA LEU A 105 4.35 3.43 8.00
C LEU A 105 5.51 2.94 7.13
N ARG A 106 6.52 3.76 6.91
CA ARG A 106 7.69 3.47 6.06
C ARG A 106 8.31 2.10 6.34
N PRO A 107 8.70 1.73 7.58
CA PRO A 107 9.31 0.42 7.85
C PRO A 107 8.38 -0.75 7.51
N ALA A 108 7.07 -0.62 7.76
CA ALA A 108 6.10 -1.67 7.45
C ALA A 108 5.96 -1.87 5.92
N VAL A 109 5.88 -0.77 5.16
CA VAL A 109 5.82 -0.83 3.70
C VAL A 109 7.11 -1.38 3.10
N LEU A 110 8.27 -0.98 3.62
CA LEU A 110 9.57 -1.51 3.17
C LEU A 110 9.67 -3.01 3.42
N CYS A 111 9.29 -3.50 4.60
CA CYS A 111 9.24 -4.93 4.90
C CYS A 111 8.36 -5.71 3.91
N LEU A 112 7.22 -5.14 3.52
CA LEU A 112 6.33 -5.74 2.52
C LEU A 112 6.91 -5.70 1.10
N VAL A 113 7.71 -4.70 0.76
CA VAL A 113 8.31 -4.55 -0.58
C VAL A 113 9.60 -5.33 -0.75
N ASP A 114 10.42 -5.45 0.31
CA ASP A 114 11.74 -6.09 0.26
C ASP A 114 11.68 -7.61 0.05
N GLY A 115 10.49 -8.20 0.20
CA GLY A 115 10.23 -9.54 -0.32
C GLY A 115 11.04 -10.64 0.36
N SER A 116 11.51 -10.43 1.61
CA SER A 116 12.23 -11.46 2.37
C SER A 116 11.45 -12.76 2.33
N ASP A 117 11.98 -13.72 1.55
CA ASP A 117 11.39 -15.04 1.37
C ASP A 117 11.62 -15.79 2.69
N SER A 118 10.69 -15.66 3.64
CA SER A 118 10.70 -16.46 4.88
C SER A 118 10.45 -17.96 4.61
N GLY A 119 10.42 -18.38 3.34
CA GLY A 119 10.05 -19.71 2.87
C GLY A 119 11.19 -20.47 2.21
N SER A 120 12.42 -20.44 2.75
CA SER A 120 13.47 -21.42 2.41
C SER A 120 14.56 -21.43 3.49
N GLN A 121 14.20 -21.82 4.72
CA GLN A 121 15.18 -22.46 5.59
C GLN A 121 15.00 -23.97 5.39
N PRO A 122 15.94 -24.68 4.74
CA PRO A 122 15.89 -26.13 4.69
C PRO A 122 16.00 -26.61 6.13
N ARG A 123 14.91 -27.18 6.63
CA ARG A 123 14.87 -27.89 7.90
C ARG A 123 15.84 -29.06 7.74
N VAL A 124 17.06 -28.85 8.22
CA VAL A 124 18.09 -29.88 8.29
C VAL A 124 17.46 -31.03 9.07
N ALA A 125 17.25 -32.16 8.39
CA ALA A 125 16.91 -33.39 9.06
C ALA A 125 18.15 -33.81 9.83
N GLU A 126 18.15 -33.58 11.15
CA GLU A 126 19.07 -34.30 12.04
C GLU A 126 18.55 -35.74 12.14
N GLY A 127 19.41 -36.67 11.72
CA GLY A 127 19.22 -38.12 11.85
C GLY A 127 19.75 -38.66 13.16
#